data_AF-A0A0E4FTK9-F1
#
_entry.id   AF-A0A0E4FTK9-F1
#
_cell.length_a   1.000
_cell.length_b   1.000
_cell.length_c   1.000
_cell.angle_alpha   90.00
_cell.angle_beta   90.00
_cell.angle_gamma   90.00
#
_symmetry.space_group_name_H-M   'P 1'
#
loop_
_entity.id
_entity.type
_entity.pdbx_description
1 polymer ?
#
loop_
_entity_poly.entity_id
_entity_poly.type
_entity_poly.pdbx_seq_one_letter_code
_entity_poly.pdbx_strand_id
1 'polypeptide(L)'
;MIGPWKNPRSKVYWFRRRVPAKYRMFGMPAEIKFSLNTTDLEEAKILCQEENLKLERQWRASLPGEQPTQLTHLQITALAGEFYKETVAARRDEPGTPAEVERSLREHEKRKRPPIGPLDPHLFVTFGPEAKAFLQRKGIHLVGDRLHSFLRSYVEAKELAGLELLQNAKKDYTPNEELAKRFPEYKPPNPAKKFDVLWAEFVKAKDLAASTKKKWEPYFRQLIKRIGTDDMSCVTEQHLLDWRDALLASKTSRRNVKFGYIAAARAFFRWAKVEKKLPANPGAEVFVTISEKKKIKKGGFNDREAHTILAAALGPQNERMTEENAAARRWVPWICAYTGARVNEITQLRACDVIEEEGIPCVHIRPEAGTVKTAEERTVPLHPHLLQMGFVAWAHLKKGEAPLFYAVERQRKKDRKNPTYTSVGNKLADWVRNRLRIKNPKVAPNHAWRYRFKQIGLDFDMKERVLDAIQGHAPRTEGEKYGKPKPAAMLREILKHPWYEIEAPASPVDRRRRGQKTLKDQVAAV
;
A
#
# COMPACT_ATOMS: atom_id res chain seq x y z
N MET A 1 -23.10 17.14 -26.69
CA MET A 1 -24.35 16.64 -26.03
C MET A 1 -24.94 15.58 -26.94
N ILE A 2 -25.59 14.53 -26.43
CA ILE A 2 -26.38 13.61 -27.30
C ILE A 2 -27.71 14.31 -27.60
N GLY A 3 -28.19 14.22 -28.83
CA GLY A 3 -29.44 14.82 -29.28
C GLY A 3 -30.38 13.79 -29.91
N PRO A 4 -31.68 14.10 -30.01
CA PRO A 4 -32.67 13.21 -30.59
C PRO A 4 -32.39 12.94 -32.07
N TRP A 5 -32.57 11.69 -32.50
CA TRP A 5 -32.40 11.26 -33.87
C TRP A 5 -33.74 11.26 -34.61
N LYS A 6 -33.80 11.91 -35.78
CA LYS A 6 -34.99 11.91 -36.64
C LYS A 6 -34.99 10.64 -37.50
N ASN A 7 -36.00 9.79 -37.34
CA ASN A 7 -36.09 8.52 -38.04
C ASN A 7 -36.61 8.73 -39.49
N PRO A 8 -35.92 8.28 -40.55
CA PRO A 8 -36.39 8.43 -41.93
C PRO A 8 -37.76 7.79 -42.23
N ARG A 9 -38.23 6.88 -41.39
CA ARG A 9 -39.50 6.13 -41.55
C ARG A 9 -40.59 6.55 -40.56
N SER A 10 -40.40 7.62 -39.77
CA SER A 10 -41.40 8.08 -38.80
C SER A 10 -41.28 9.59 -38.53
N LYS A 11 -42.41 10.26 -38.28
CA LYS A 11 -42.43 11.67 -37.85
C LYS A 11 -41.96 11.87 -36.41
N VAL A 12 -41.87 10.80 -35.62
CA VAL A 12 -41.52 10.79 -34.19
C VAL A 12 -40.00 10.80 -34.01
N TYR A 13 -39.49 11.52 -33.00
CA TYR A 13 -38.07 11.50 -32.64
C TYR A 13 -37.67 10.24 -31.86
N TRP A 14 -36.42 9.83 -31.99
CA TRP A 14 -35.88 8.60 -31.41
C TRP A 14 -34.64 8.89 -30.56
N PHE A 15 -34.51 8.15 -29.46
CA PHE A 15 -33.25 8.05 -28.74
C PHE A 15 -32.29 7.17 -29.54
N ARG A 16 -31.04 7.61 -29.70
CA ARG A 16 -29.98 6.84 -30.35
C ARG A 16 -28.65 7.06 -29.65
N ARG A 17 -28.09 6.01 -29.05
CA ARG A 17 -26.81 6.10 -28.32
C ARG A 17 -25.93 4.88 -28.56
N ARG A 18 -24.72 5.13 -29.09
CA ARG A 18 -23.65 4.13 -29.13
C ARG A 18 -23.17 3.83 -27.70
N VAL A 19 -23.08 2.55 -27.36
CA VAL A 19 -22.62 2.13 -26.02
C VAL A 19 -21.08 2.22 -25.96
N PRO A 20 -20.50 2.93 -24.96
CA PRO A 20 -19.05 3.00 -24.77
C PRO A 20 -18.39 1.62 -24.69
N ALA A 21 -17.17 1.48 -25.21
CA ALA A 21 -16.46 0.20 -25.27
C ALA A 21 -16.38 -0.51 -23.90
N LYS A 22 -16.10 0.27 -22.84
CA LYS A 22 -16.07 -0.17 -21.44
C LYS A 22 -17.39 -0.74 -20.88
N TYR A 23 -18.52 -0.55 -21.57
CA TYR A 23 -19.82 -1.14 -21.20
C TYR A 23 -20.24 -2.25 -22.18
N ARG A 24 -19.81 -2.17 -23.45
CA ARG A 24 -19.98 -3.27 -24.42
C ARG A 24 -19.27 -4.56 -23.97
N MET A 25 -18.14 -4.44 -23.26
CA MET A 25 -17.45 -5.60 -22.65
C MET A 25 -18.22 -6.31 -21.52
N PHE A 26 -19.36 -5.76 -21.08
CA PHE A 26 -20.28 -6.38 -20.12
C PHE A 26 -21.57 -6.89 -20.79
N GLY A 27 -21.51 -7.28 -22.06
CA GLY A 27 -22.63 -7.87 -22.80
C GLY A 27 -23.71 -6.90 -23.25
N MET A 28 -23.47 -5.58 -23.19
CA MET A 28 -24.42 -4.58 -23.66
C MET A 28 -24.37 -4.40 -25.19
N PRO A 29 -25.52 -4.18 -25.86
CA PRO A 29 -25.58 -4.04 -27.32
C PRO A 29 -24.73 -2.85 -27.80
N ALA A 30 -24.26 -2.91 -29.05
CA ALA A 30 -23.36 -1.88 -29.59
C ALA A 30 -24.01 -0.48 -29.65
N GLU A 31 -25.33 -0.44 -29.79
CA GLU A 31 -26.15 0.76 -29.89
C GLU A 31 -27.51 0.50 -29.23
N ILE A 32 -28.02 1.47 -28.48
CA ILE A 32 -29.37 1.48 -27.91
C ILE A 32 -30.19 2.48 -28.72
N LYS A 33 -31.36 2.03 -29.21
CA LYS A 33 -32.29 2.83 -30.00
C LYS A 33 -33.75 2.51 -29.63
N PHE A 34 -34.55 3.54 -29.40
CA PHE A 34 -35.99 3.43 -29.14
C PHE A 34 -36.68 4.78 -29.42
N SER A 35 -38.00 4.78 -29.59
CA SER A 35 -38.80 5.99 -29.84
C SER A 35 -38.91 6.85 -28.58
N LEU A 36 -38.86 8.18 -28.72
CA LEU A 36 -39.16 9.14 -27.65
C LEU A 36 -40.65 9.51 -27.61
N ASN A 37 -41.48 8.96 -28.50
CA ASN A 37 -42.93 9.13 -28.57
C ASN A 37 -43.45 10.57 -28.71
N THR A 38 -42.59 11.53 -29.04
CA THR A 38 -42.97 12.91 -29.40
C THR A 38 -42.52 13.30 -30.80
N THR A 39 -43.29 14.18 -31.45
CA THR A 39 -42.96 14.85 -32.71
C THR A 39 -42.40 16.26 -32.51
N ASP A 40 -42.45 16.82 -31.30
CA ASP A 40 -41.83 18.11 -30.98
C ASP A 40 -40.32 17.96 -30.76
N LEU A 41 -39.55 18.95 -31.21
CA LEU A 41 -38.09 18.96 -31.13
C LEU A 41 -37.60 19.39 -29.75
N GLU A 42 -38.26 20.34 -29.07
CA GLU A 42 -37.82 20.80 -27.75
C GLU A 42 -38.14 19.76 -26.68
N GLU A 43 -39.35 19.19 -26.68
CA GLU A 43 -39.69 18.04 -25.85
C GLU A 43 -38.75 16.84 -26.12
N ALA A 44 -38.48 16.51 -27.39
CA ALA A 44 -37.53 15.44 -27.73
C ALA A 44 -36.11 15.68 -27.22
N LYS A 45 -35.64 16.93 -27.16
CA LYS A 45 -34.33 17.27 -26.57
C LYS A 45 -34.31 16.98 -25.07
N ILE A 46 -35.37 17.33 -24.35
CA ILE A 46 -35.50 17.09 -22.90
C ILE A 46 -35.53 15.58 -22.62
N LEU A 47 -36.47 14.85 -23.24
CA LEU A 47 -36.61 13.39 -23.08
C LEU A 47 -35.33 12.64 -23.48
N CYS A 48 -34.63 13.09 -24.52
CA CYS A 48 -33.35 12.51 -24.93
C CYS A 48 -32.26 12.72 -23.87
N GLN A 49 -32.22 13.86 -23.18
CA GLN A 49 -31.27 14.11 -22.09
C GLN A 49 -31.62 13.29 -20.84
N GLU A 50 -32.89 13.16 -20.49
CA GLU A 50 -33.36 12.36 -19.35
C GLU A 50 -33.02 10.88 -19.52
N GLU A 51 -33.37 10.27 -20.66
CA GLU A 51 -33.03 8.87 -20.95
C GLU A 51 -31.49 8.67 -21.07
N ASN A 52 -30.75 9.65 -21.59
CA ASN A 52 -29.29 9.62 -21.58
C ASN A 52 -28.72 9.62 -20.14
N LEU A 53 -29.29 10.42 -19.25
CA LEU A 53 -28.89 10.52 -17.84
C LEU A 53 -29.28 9.26 -17.06
N LYS A 54 -30.46 8.69 -17.33
CA LYS A 54 -30.95 7.41 -16.80
C LYS A 54 -30.03 6.26 -17.22
N LEU A 55 -29.59 6.22 -18.47
CA LEU A 55 -28.58 5.26 -18.96
C LEU A 55 -27.19 5.48 -18.31
N GLU A 56 -26.71 6.72 -18.16
CA GLU A 56 -25.49 6.99 -17.39
C GLU A 56 -25.61 6.53 -15.93
N ARG A 57 -26.76 6.78 -15.29
CA ARG A 57 -27.04 6.33 -13.92
C ARG A 57 -27.10 4.80 -13.85
N GLN A 58 -27.73 4.11 -14.79
CA GLN A 58 -27.74 2.65 -14.86
C GLN A 58 -26.33 2.08 -15.08
N TRP A 59 -25.55 2.61 -16.02
CA TRP A 59 -24.16 2.18 -16.24
C TRP A 59 -23.23 2.46 -15.05
N ARG A 60 -23.59 3.40 -14.17
CA ARG A 60 -22.90 3.67 -12.89
C ARG A 60 -23.46 2.86 -11.72
N ALA A 61 -24.75 2.52 -11.73
CA ALA A 61 -25.40 1.65 -10.74
C ALA A 61 -25.10 0.16 -10.98
N SER A 62 -24.75 -0.21 -12.22
CA SER A 62 -24.11 -1.48 -12.59
C SER A 62 -22.60 -1.50 -12.29
N LEU A 63 -22.06 -0.46 -11.62
CA LEU A 63 -20.72 -0.43 -11.03
C LEU A 63 -20.73 -0.40 -9.48
N PRO A 64 -21.46 -1.27 -8.76
CA PRO A 64 -21.40 -1.32 -7.30
C PRO A 64 -20.25 -2.24 -6.83
N GLY A 65 -19.05 -1.69 -6.72
CA GLY A 65 -18.02 -2.11 -5.73
C GLY A 65 -17.29 -3.45 -5.89
N GLU A 66 -17.92 -4.51 -6.40
CA GLU A 66 -17.37 -5.87 -6.46
C GLU A 66 -17.02 -6.26 -7.91
N GLN A 67 -15.83 -6.83 -8.14
CA GLN A 67 -15.46 -7.27 -9.49
C GLN A 67 -16.26 -8.51 -9.90
N PRO A 68 -16.64 -8.63 -11.19
CA PRO A 68 -17.25 -9.84 -11.68
C PRO A 68 -16.33 -11.06 -11.52
N THR A 69 -16.79 -12.03 -10.74
CA THR A 69 -16.15 -13.32 -10.52
C THR A 69 -15.95 -14.02 -11.87
N GLN A 70 -14.68 -14.25 -12.24
CA GLN A 70 -14.34 -14.94 -13.48
C GLN A 70 -14.47 -16.45 -13.27
N LEU A 71 -15.63 -17.00 -13.64
CA LEU A 71 -15.88 -18.44 -13.65
C LEU A 71 -15.66 -19.04 -15.04
N THR A 72 -15.00 -20.20 -15.07
CA THR A 72 -14.94 -21.07 -16.25
C THR A 72 -16.32 -21.64 -16.60
N HIS A 73 -16.51 -22.16 -17.81
CA HIS A 73 -17.76 -22.85 -18.16
C HIS A 73 -18.06 -24.03 -17.21
N LEU A 74 -17.04 -24.84 -16.88
CA LEU A 74 -17.15 -25.92 -15.90
C LEU A 74 -17.67 -25.45 -14.54
N GLN A 75 -17.14 -24.34 -14.01
CA GLN A 75 -17.58 -23.76 -12.74
C GLN A 75 -18.99 -23.17 -12.80
N ILE A 76 -19.40 -22.62 -13.95
CA ILE A 76 -20.77 -22.14 -14.16
C ILE A 76 -21.76 -23.32 -14.14
N THR A 77 -21.45 -24.42 -14.82
CA THR A 77 -22.26 -25.65 -14.82
C THR A 77 -22.31 -26.28 -13.42
N ALA A 78 -21.18 -26.36 -12.72
CA ALA A 78 -21.11 -26.84 -11.34
C ALA A 78 -21.98 -26.01 -10.39
N LEU A 79 -21.93 -24.69 -10.51
CA LEU A 79 -22.69 -23.75 -9.68
C LEU A 79 -24.21 -23.82 -9.93
N ALA A 80 -24.64 -24.08 -11.18
CA ALA A 80 -26.03 -24.41 -11.47
C ALA A 80 -26.43 -25.78 -10.88
N GLY A 81 -25.50 -26.74 -10.84
CA GLY A 81 -25.66 -28.01 -10.16
C GLY A 81 -25.83 -27.91 -8.64
N GLU A 82 -25.16 -26.97 -7.98
CA GLU A 82 -25.42 -26.67 -6.57
C GLU A 82 -26.85 -26.20 -6.36
N PHE A 83 -27.37 -25.31 -7.23
CA PHE A 83 -28.77 -24.86 -7.14
C PHE A 83 -29.77 -26.02 -7.32
N TYR A 84 -29.52 -26.92 -8.27
CA TYR A 84 -30.33 -28.13 -8.46
C TYR A 84 -30.33 -29.01 -7.19
N LYS A 85 -29.14 -29.32 -6.64
CA LYS A 85 -28.99 -30.13 -5.41
C LYS A 85 -29.66 -29.48 -4.20
N GLU A 86 -29.48 -28.17 -4.00
CA GLU A 86 -30.17 -27.40 -2.96
C GLU A 86 -31.69 -27.44 -3.11
N THR A 87 -32.21 -27.28 -4.33
CA THR A 87 -33.65 -27.22 -4.59
C THR A 87 -34.33 -28.56 -4.38
N VAL A 88 -33.71 -29.65 -4.84
CA VAL A 88 -34.22 -31.02 -4.61
C VAL A 88 -34.16 -31.36 -3.13
N ALA A 89 -33.03 -31.13 -2.46
CA ALA A 89 -32.88 -31.43 -1.03
C ALA A 89 -33.88 -30.66 -0.15
N ALA A 90 -34.07 -29.35 -0.39
CA ALA A 90 -34.97 -28.51 0.40
C ALA A 90 -36.47 -28.84 0.26
N ARG A 91 -36.84 -29.63 -0.75
CA ARG A 91 -38.23 -30.06 -1.01
C ARG A 91 -38.35 -31.57 -1.19
N ARG A 92 -37.35 -32.34 -0.74
CA ARG A 92 -37.36 -33.79 -0.92
C ARG A 92 -38.49 -34.42 -0.10
N ASP A 93 -38.53 -34.13 1.19
CA ASP A 93 -39.46 -34.78 2.12
C ASP A 93 -40.90 -34.24 1.96
N GLU A 94 -41.03 -32.99 1.50
CA GLU A 94 -42.31 -32.32 1.20
C GLU A 94 -42.28 -31.68 -0.20
N PRO A 95 -42.44 -32.47 -1.28
CA PRO A 95 -42.37 -31.95 -2.65
C PRO A 95 -43.60 -31.12 -3.04
N GLY A 96 -44.72 -31.29 -2.35
CA GLY A 96 -46.06 -30.78 -2.72
C GLY A 96 -46.86 -31.81 -3.52
N THR A 97 -48.07 -31.45 -3.95
CA THR A 97 -48.89 -32.36 -4.76
C THR A 97 -48.37 -32.45 -6.21
N PRO A 98 -48.54 -33.60 -6.91
CA PRO A 98 -48.16 -33.71 -8.32
C PRO A 98 -48.76 -32.61 -9.20
N ALA A 99 -50.01 -32.22 -8.96
CA ALA A 99 -50.71 -31.18 -9.73
C ALA A 99 -50.06 -29.80 -9.59
N GLU A 100 -49.52 -29.46 -8.41
CA GLU A 100 -48.80 -28.21 -8.17
C GLU A 100 -47.42 -28.21 -8.82
N VAL A 101 -46.69 -29.32 -8.73
CA VAL A 101 -45.36 -29.43 -9.37
C VAL A 101 -45.49 -29.41 -10.89
N GLU A 102 -46.48 -30.12 -11.47
CA GLU A 102 -46.77 -30.04 -12.91
C GLU A 102 -47.26 -28.65 -13.35
N ARG A 103 -47.99 -27.92 -12.49
CA ARG A 103 -48.34 -26.51 -12.77
C ARG A 103 -47.08 -25.66 -12.84
N SER A 104 -46.18 -25.79 -11.87
CA SER A 104 -44.91 -25.07 -11.82
C SER A 104 -44.00 -25.38 -13.02
N LEU A 105 -43.91 -26.65 -13.43
CA LEU A 105 -43.20 -27.06 -14.65
C LEU A 105 -43.82 -26.46 -15.92
N ARG A 106 -45.15 -26.49 -16.06
CA ARG A 106 -45.87 -25.86 -17.19
C ARG A 106 -45.66 -24.34 -17.24
N GLU A 107 -45.58 -23.67 -16.09
CA GLU A 107 -45.25 -22.24 -16.01
C GLU A 107 -43.78 -21.97 -16.35
N HIS A 108 -42.85 -22.80 -15.88
CA HIS A 108 -41.42 -22.71 -16.23
C HIS A 108 -41.19 -22.90 -17.73
N GLU A 109 -41.86 -23.87 -18.35
CA GLU A 109 -41.79 -24.12 -19.79
C GLU A 109 -42.28 -22.92 -20.62
N LYS A 110 -43.37 -22.29 -20.20
CA LYS A 110 -43.86 -21.04 -20.81
C LYS A 110 -42.90 -19.88 -20.57
N ARG A 111 -42.33 -19.77 -19.36
CA ARG A 111 -41.40 -18.69 -18.98
C ARG A 111 -40.02 -18.81 -19.64
N LYS A 112 -39.52 -20.00 -19.95
CA LYS A 112 -38.16 -20.19 -20.51
C LYS A 112 -38.03 -19.82 -21.99
N ARG A 113 -39.14 -19.77 -22.73
CA ARG A 113 -39.16 -19.43 -24.17
C ARG A 113 -39.55 -17.95 -24.38
N PRO A 114 -38.80 -17.16 -25.17
CA PRO A 114 -39.19 -15.79 -25.49
C PRO A 114 -40.42 -15.79 -26.42
N PRO A 115 -41.44 -14.94 -26.17
CA PRO A 115 -42.54 -14.77 -27.11
C PRO A 115 -42.10 -14.02 -28.38
N ILE A 116 -41.18 -13.05 -28.22
CA ILE A 116 -40.54 -12.30 -29.31
C ILE A 116 -39.11 -11.96 -28.89
N GLY A 117 -38.13 -12.12 -29.79
CA GLY A 117 -36.76 -11.64 -29.61
C GLY A 117 -35.75 -12.67 -29.06
N PRO A 118 -34.51 -12.22 -28.74
CA PRO A 118 -33.41 -13.10 -28.38
C PRO A 118 -33.54 -13.71 -26.98
N LEU A 119 -32.99 -14.92 -26.82
CA LEU A 119 -33.10 -15.72 -25.59
C LEU A 119 -32.42 -15.07 -24.37
N ASP A 120 -31.18 -14.58 -24.47
CA ASP A 120 -30.44 -14.12 -23.29
C ASP A 120 -31.08 -12.91 -22.57
N PRO A 121 -31.53 -11.84 -23.27
CA PRO A 121 -32.25 -10.75 -22.62
C PRO A 121 -33.58 -11.20 -22.00
N HIS A 122 -34.28 -12.15 -22.61
CA HIS A 122 -35.50 -12.73 -22.05
C HIS A 122 -35.21 -13.48 -20.74
N LEU A 123 -34.26 -14.40 -20.73
CA LEU A 123 -33.87 -15.13 -19.51
C LEU A 123 -33.35 -14.19 -18.40
N PHE A 124 -32.63 -13.12 -18.77
CA PHE A 124 -32.19 -12.10 -17.82
C PHE A 124 -33.36 -11.35 -17.17
N VAL A 125 -34.43 -11.05 -17.89
CA VAL A 125 -35.63 -10.41 -17.31
C VAL A 125 -36.44 -11.41 -16.49
N THR A 126 -36.69 -12.61 -17.02
CA THR A 126 -37.63 -13.59 -16.44
C THR A 126 -37.05 -14.40 -15.26
N PHE A 127 -35.74 -14.64 -15.23
CA PHE A 127 -35.07 -15.44 -14.18
C PHE A 127 -33.92 -14.71 -13.49
N GLY A 128 -33.50 -13.55 -14.01
CA GLY A 128 -32.42 -12.74 -13.43
C GLY A 128 -32.57 -12.42 -11.93
N PRO A 129 -33.76 -12.07 -11.40
CA PRO A 129 -33.92 -11.82 -9.97
C PRO A 129 -33.62 -13.05 -9.10
N GLU A 130 -34.19 -14.21 -9.46
CA GLU A 130 -34.02 -15.47 -8.73
C GLU A 130 -32.56 -15.96 -8.80
N ALA A 131 -31.98 -15.95 -10.00
CA ALA A 131 -30.58 -16.32 -10.24
C ALA A 131 -29.59 -15.41 -9.51
N LYS A 132 -29.83 -14.09 -9.48
CA LYS A 132 -28.99 -13.14 -8.73
C LYS A 132 -29.11 -13.34 -7.22
N ALA A 133 -30.29 -13.64 -6.69
CA ALA A 133 -30.46 -13.94 -5.27
C ALA A 133 -29.66 -15.20 -4.86
N PHE A 134 -29.63 -16.24 -5.70
CA PHE A 134 -28.77 -17.41 -5.48
C PHE A 134 -27.28 -17.05 -5.54
N LEU A 135 -26.82 -16.36 -6.59
CA LEU A 135 -25.43 -15.91 -6.73
C LEU A 135 -24.96 -15.05 -5.54
N GLN A 136 -25.84 -14.17 -5.04
CA GLN A 136 -25.57 -13.32 -3.88
C GLN A 136 -25.37 -14.15 -2.59
N ARG A 137 -26.19 -15.19 -2.35
CA ARG A 137 -25.98 -16.11 -1.21
C ARG A 137 -24.64 -16.84 -1.28
N LYS A 138 -24.15 -17.11 -2.50
CA LYS A 138 -22.85 -17.76 -2.75
C LYS A 138 -21.66 -16.80 -2.75
N GLY A 139 -21.88 -15.49 -2.62
CA GLY A 139 -20.82 -14.46 -2.69
C GLY A 139 -20.20 -14.34 -4.08
N ILE A 140 -20.96 -14.65 -5.14
CA ILE A 140 -20.50 -14.66 -6.53
C ILE A 140 -21.17 -13.52 -7.29
N HIS A 141 -20.39 -12.71 -8.00
CA HIS A 141 -20.89 -11.60 -8.81
C HIS A 141 -20.66 -11.91 -10.29
N LEU A 142 -21.70 -12.20 -11.07
CA LEU A 142 -21.58 -12.43 -12.52
C LEU A 142 -22.21 -11.29 -13.32
N VAL A 143 -21.57 -10.92 -14.43
CA VAL A 143 -22.06 -9.92 -15.40
C VAL A 143 -21.87 -10.39 -16.84
N GLY A 144 -22.55 -9.74 -17.79
CA GLY A 144 -22.40 -9.99 -19.22
C GLY A 144 -22.57 -11.45 -19.62
N ASP A 145 -21.73 -11.91 -20.55
CA ASP A 145 -21.81 -13.25 -21.13
C ASP A 145 -21.65 -14.38 -20.10
N ARG A 146 -20.96 -14.13 -18.98
CA ARG A 146 -20.84 -15.09 -17.87
C ARG A 146 -22.15 -15.20 -17.09
N LEU A 147 -22.85 -14.08 -16.87
CA LEU A 147 -24.19 -14.09 -16.30
C LEU A 147 -25.21 -14.73 -17.25
N HIS A 148 -25.17 -14.44 -18.54
CA HIS A 148 -26.05 -15.09 -19.53
C HIS A 148 -25.79 -16.60 -19.59
N SER A 149 -24.52 -17.02 -19.61
CA SER A 149 -24.13 -18.44 -19.56
C SER A 149 -24.66 -19.13 -18.29
N PHE A 150 -24.54 -18.48 -17.13
CA PHE A 150 -25.11 -18.98 -15.88
C PHE A 150 -26.63 -19.01 -15.91
N LEU A 151 -27.31 -18.00 -16.45
CA LEU A 151 -28.77 -17.98 -16.56
C LEU A 151 -29.31 -19.14 -17.39
N ARG A 152 -28.67 -19.51 -18.51
CA ARG A 152 -29.04 -20.70 -19.28
C ARG A 152 -28.90 -21.98 -18.44
N SER A 153 -27.73 -22.19 -17.82
CA SER A 153 -27.48 -23.36 -16.96
C SER A 153 -28.40 -23.42 -15.74
N TYR A 154 -28.74 -22.26 -15.15
CA TYR A 154 -29.65 -22.12 -14.02
C TYR A 154 -31.10 -22.48 -14.39
N VAL A 155 -31.56 -22.04 -15.56
CA VAL A 155 -32.92 -22.34 -16.07
C VAL A 155 -33.06 -23.84 -16.39
N GLU A 156 -32.02 -24.46 -16.95
CA GLU A 156 -31.95 -25.92 -17.15
C GLU A 156 -31.93 -26.66 -15.80
N ALA A 157 -31.06 -26.26 -14.86
CA ALA A 157 -30.99 -26.86 -13.52
C ALA A 157 -32.31 -26.74 -12.74
N LYS A 158 -33.04 -25.64 -12.90
CA LYS A 158 -34.38 -25.43 -12.30
C LYS A 158 -35.44 -26.36 -12.89
N GLU A 159 -35.39 -26.60 -14.20
CA GLU A 159 -36.28 -27.55 -14.87
C GLU A 159 -36.02 -28.98 -14.39
N LEU A 160 -34.74 -29.38 -14.35
CA LEU A 160 -34.32 -30.70 -13.87
C LEU A 160 -34.70 -30.94 -12.41
N ALA A 161 -34.56 -29.95 -11.54
CA ALA A 161 -35.03 -30.03 -10.15
C ALA A 161 -36.56 -30.20 -10.08
N GLY A 162 -37.32 -29.49 -10.92
CA GLY A 162 -38.78 -29.63 -10.98
C GLY A 162 -39.24 -31.01 -11.45
N LEU A 163 -38.51 -31.64 -12.39
CA LEU A 163 -38.81 -32.99 -12.87
C LEU A 163 -38.58 -34.05 -11.79
N GLU A 164 -37.49 -33.95 -11.03
CA GLU A 164 -37.23 -34.87 -9.90
C GLU A 164 -38.19 -34.64 -8.73
N LEU A 165 -38.55 -33.39 -8.43
CA LEU A 165 -39.60 -33.11 -7.45
C LEU A 165 -40.99 -33.64 -7.88
N LEU A 166 -41.25 -33.75 -9.19
CA LEU A 166 -42.47 -34.39 -9.69
C LEU A 166 -42.45 -35.91 -9.52
N GLN A 167 -41.28 -36.54 -9.68
CA GLN A 167 -41.05 -37.95 -9.40
C GLN A 167 -41.34 -38.25 -7.91
N ASN A 168 -40.72 -37.46 -7.01
CA ASN A 168 -40.93 -37.51 -5.57
C ASN A 168 -42.43 -37.32 -5.20
N ALA A 169 -43.09 -36.32 -5.78
CA ALA A 169 -44.52 -36.07 -5.56
C ALA A 169 -45.42 -37.24 -6.03
N LYS A 170 -44.99 -38.00 -7.05
CA LYS A 170 -45.63 -39.23 -7.52
C LYS A 170 -45.26 -40.46 -6.67
N LYS A 171 -44.62 -40.26 -5.51
CA LYS A 171 -44.15 -41.26 -4.53
C LYS A 171 -42.98 -42.12 -4.99
N ASP A 172 -42.33 -41.75 -6.09
CA ASP A 172 -41.08 -42.36 -6.52
C ASP A 172 -39.92 -41.50 -6.02
N TYR A 173 -39.20 -42.01 -5.02
CA TYR A 173 -38.07 -41.34 -4.37
C TYR A 173 -36.72 -41.94 -4.78
N THR A 174 -36.68 -42.73 -5.87
CA THR A 174 -35.45 -43.32 -6.40
C THR A 174 -34.47 -42.21 -6.80
N PRO A 175 -33.28 -42.11 -6.17
CA PRO A 175 -32.35 -41.02 -6.45
C PRO A 175 -31.90 -40.99 -7.91
N ASN A 176 -31.99 -39.83 -8.56
CA ASN A 176 -31.56 -39.68 -9.94
C ASN A 176 -30.04 -39.46 -10.03
N GLU A 177 -29.26 -40.50 -9.69
CA GLU A 177 -27.81 -40.40 -9.59
C GLU A 177 -27.13 -39.95 -10.88
N GLU A 178 -27.60 -40.40 -12.04
CA GLU A 178 -27.04 -40.03 -13.34
C GLU A 178 -27.23 -38.55 -13.65
N LEU A 179 -28.40 -37.99 -13.28
CA LEU A 179 -28.65 -36.56 -13.37
C LEU A 179 -27.79 -35.76 -12.38
N ALA A 180 -27.59 -36.29 -11.17
CA ALA A 180 -26.72 -35.67 -10.16
C ALA A 180 -25.22 -35.70 -10.55
N LYS A 181 -24.76 -36.76 -11.25
CA LYS A 181 -23.40 -36.93 -11.81
C LYS A 181 -23.14 -35.98 -12.99
N ARG A 182 -24.18 -35.62 -13.77
CA ARG A 182 -24.09 -34.63 -14.87
C ARG A 182 -23.56 -33.26 -14.42
N PHE A 183 -23.74 -32.92 -13.14
CA PHE A 183 -23.25 -31.68 -12.55
C PHE A 183 -21.91 -31.90 -11.80
N PRO A 184 -20.79 -31.33 -12.29
CA PRO A 184 -19.50 -31.43 -11.61
C PRO A 184 -19.52 -30.72 -10.25
N GLU A 185 -18.64 -31.15 -9.34
CA GLU A 185 -18.42 -30.49 -8.05
C GLU A 185 -17.93 -29.04 -8.23
N TYR A 186 -18.55 -28.08 -7.54
CA TYR A 186 -18.15 -26.68 -7.63
C TYR A 186 -16.86 -26.43 -6.84
N LYS A 187 -15.83 -25.98 -7.56
CA LYS A 187 -14.53 -25.61 -6.97
C LYS A 187 -14.33 -24.10 -7.10
N PRO A 188 -14.14 -23.36 -5.98
CA PRO A 188 -13.96 -21.91 -6.00
C PRO A 188 -12.66 -21.51 -6.74
N PRO A 189 -12.54 -20.24 -7.18
CA PRO A 189 -11.33 -19.75 -7.82
C PRO A 189 -10.07 -19.96 -6.95
N ASN A 190 -8.97 -20.35 -7.60
CA ASN A 190 -7.81 -20.98 -6.97
C ASN A 190 -7.14 -20.08 -5.89
N PRO A 191 -7.10 -20.52 -4.61
CA PRO A 191 -6.53 -19.72 -3.52
C PRO A 191 -5.03 -19.42 -3.67
N ALA A 192 -4.27 -20.20 -4.46
CA ALA A 192 -2.85 -19.95 -4.70
C ALA A 192 -2.55 -18.64 -5.43
N LYS A 193 -3.55 -18.02 -6.08
CA LYS A 193 -3.41 -16.75 -6.81
C LYS A 193 -3.83 -15.52 -6.00
N LYS A 194 -4.31 -15.73 -4.77
CA LYS A 194 -4.67 -14.68 -3.82
C LYS A 194 -3.44 -13.86 -3.41
N PHE A 195 -3.64 -12.56 -3.21
CA PHE A 195 -2.57 -11.64 -2.82
C PHE A 195 -1.81 -12.12 -1.59
N ASP A 196 -2.48 -12.50 -0.50
CA ASP A 196 -1.81 -12.86 0.75
C ASP A 196 -0.88 -14.06 0.62
N VAL A 197 -1.25 -15.07 -0.18
CA VAL A 197 -0.42 -16.23 -0.49
C VAL A 197 0.82 -15.81 -1.29
N LEU A 198 0.61 -15.13 -2.43
CA LEU A 198 1.70 -14.66 -3.29
C LEU A 198 2.59 -13.61 -2.60
N TRP A 199 2.05 -12.83 -1.67
CA TRP A 199 2.78 -11.84 -0.89
C TRP A 199 3.70 -12.49 0.13
N ALA A 200 3.23 -13.52 0.83
CA ALA A 200 4.07 -14.30 1.74
C ALA A 200 5.22 -14.99 0.99
N GLU A 201 4.93 -15.61 -0.15
CA GLU A 201 5.94 -16.21 -1.03
C GLU A 201 6.94 -15.16 -1.56
N PHE A 202 6.47 -14.01 -2.04
CA PHE A 202 7.32 -12.92 -2.53
C PHE A 202 8.24 -12.35 -1.45
N VAL A 203 7.70 -12.16 -0.24
CA VAL A 203 8.48 -11.67 0.92
C VAL A 203 9.62 -12.63 1.26
N LYS A 204 9.35 -13.95 1.24
CA LYS A 204 10.37 -14.99 1.46
C LYS A 204 11.38 -15.04 0.29
N ALA A 205 10.90 -15.07 -0.95
CA ALA A 205 11.73 -15.23 -2.15
C ALA A 205 12.60 -14.02 -2.51
N LYS A 206 12.37 -12.86 -1.88
CA LYS A 206 13.17 -11.63 -2.06
C LYS A 206 13.82 -11.13 -0.77
N ASP A 207 13.77 -11.91 0.31
CA ASP A 207 14.23 -11.56 1.66
C ASP A 207 13.88 -10.10 2.03
N LEU A 208 12.59 -9.79 1.94
CA LEU A 208 12.10 -8.42 2.01
C LEU A 208 12.15 -7.89 3.44
N ALA A 209 13.19 -7.09 3.73
CA ALA A 209 13.36 -6.38 4.99
C ALA A 209 12.04 -5.79 5.52
N ALA A 210 11.77 -5.97 6.83
CA ALA A 210 10.48 -5.65 7.45
C ALA A 210 9.98 -4.22 7.20
N SER A 211 10.89 -3.24 7.10
CA SER A 211 10.55 -1.85 6.76
C SER A 211 10.01 -1.68 5.33
N THR A 212 10.47 -2.50 4.39
CA THR A 212 9.97 -2.56 3.01
C THR A 212 8.62 -3.28 2.96
N LYS A 213 8.46 -4.45 3.61
CA LYS A 213 7.17 -5.15 3.73
C LYS A 213 6.08 -4.20 4.22
N LYS A 214 6.32 -3.55 5.37
CA LYS A 214 5.43 -2.57 6.00
C LYS A 214 5.11 -1.35 5.12
N LYS A 215 6.00 -0.98 4.18
CA LYS A 215 5.79 0.13 3.24
C LYS A 215 4.99 -0.32 2.01
N TRP A 216 5.28 -1.50 1.47
CA TRP A 216 4.75 -1.97 0.19
C TRP A 216 3.40 -2.67 0.33
N GLU A 217 3.16 -3.43 1.40
CA GLU A 217 1.88 -4.12 1.59
C GLU A 217 0.67 -3.17 1.55
N PRO A 218 0.67 -1.98 2.20
CA PRO A 218 -0.42 -1.02 2.08
C PRO A 218 -0.65 -0.50 0.65
N TYR A 219 0.36 -0.54 -0.22
CA TYR A 219 0.21 -0.15 -1.63
C TYR A 219 -0.63 -1.19 -2.37
N PHE A 220 -0.35 -2.48 -2.15
CA PHE A 220 -1.17 -3.57 -2.70
C PHE A 220 -2.57 -3.61 -2.09
N ARG A 221 -2.73 -3.38 -0.77
CA ARG A 221 -4.08 -3.25 -0.16
C ARG A 221 -4.89 -2.10 -0.78
N GLN A 222 -4.24 -0.99 -1.11
CA GLN A 222 -4.89 0.12 -1.83
C GLN A 222 -5.25 -0.25 -3.27
N LEU A 223 -4.38 -0.98 -3.97
CA LEU A 223 -4.66 -1.51 -5.31
C LEU A 223 -5.85 -2.48 -5.29
N ILE A 224 -5.83 -3.47 -4.40
CA ILE A 224 -6.91 -4.45 -4.18
C ILE A 224 -8.24 -3.74 -3.90
N LYS A 225 -8.24 -2.75 -2.99
CA LYS A 225 -9.44 -1.94 -2.69
C LYS A 225 -9.93 -1.13 -3.91
N ARG A 226 -9.04 -0.71 -4.82
CA ARG A 226 -9.42 0.02 -6.04
C ARG A 226 -9.95 -0.91 -7.12
N ILE A 227 -9.33 -2.08 -7.28
CA ILE A 227 -9.73 -3.06 -8.28
C ILE A 227 -11.05 -3.71 -7.86
N GLY A 228 -11.16 -4.16 -6.61
CA GLY A 228 -12.30 -4.94 -6.09
C GLY A 228 -12.07 -6.45 -6.09
N THR A 229 -10.81 -6.91 -6.28
CA THR A 229 -10.42 -8.31 -6.13
C THR A 229 -9.00 -8.43 -5.56
N ASP A 230 -8.78 -9.52 -4.83
CA ASP A 230 -7.52 -9.98 -4.26
C ASP A 230 -6.87 -11.12 -5.07
N ASP A 231 -7.52 -11.62 -6.13
CA ASP A 231 -6.90 -12.53 -7.10
C ASP A 231 -5.95 -11.73 -8.01
N MET A 232 -4.65 -11.99 -7.88
CA MET A 232 -3.61 -11.27 -8.61
C MET A 232 -3.53 -11.66 -10.09
N SER A 233 -4.21 -12.73 -10.53
CA SER A 233 -4.33 -13.08 -11.94
C SER A 233 -5.41 -12.30 -12.69
N CYS A 234 -6.34 -11.67 -11.98
CA CYS A 234 -7.31 -10.71 -12.54
C CYS A 234 -6.72 -9.30 -12.70
N VAL A 235 -5.48 -9.04 -12.27
CA VAL A 235 -4.85 -7.72 -12.38
C VAL A 235 -4.32 -7.52 -13.80
N THR A 236 -4.89 -6.54 -14.50
CA THR A 236 -4.48 -6.14 -15.86
C THR A 236 -3.53 -4.95 -15.83
N GLU A 237 -2.89 -4.67 -16.97
CA GLU A 237 -2.09 -3.45 -17.13
C GLU A 237 -2.95 -2.18 -16.93
N GLN A 238 -4.17 -2.17 -17.48
CA GLN A 238 -5.10 -1.05 -17.32
C GLN A 238 -5.43 -0.78 -15.85
N HIS A 239 -5.62 -1.81 -15.02
CA HIS A 239 -5.84 -1.62 -13.58
C HIS A 239 -4.66 -0.87 -12.90
N LEU A 240 -3.42 -1.16 -13.33
CA LEU A 240 -2.22 -0.50 -12.81
C LEU A 240 -2.03 0.91 -13.37
N LEU A 241 -2.42 1.17 -14.62
CA LEU A 241 -2.46 2.53 -15.22
C LEU A 241 -3.52 3.40 -14.52
N ASP A 242 -4.73 2.88 -14.31
CA ASP A 242 -5.82 3.59 -13.61
C ASP A 242 -5.45 3.88 -12.15
N TRP A 243 -4.71 2.98 -11.50
CA TRP A 243 -4.19 3.19 -10.15
C TRP A 243 -3.05 4.21 -10.11
N ARG A 244 -2.11 4.15 -11.07
CA ARG A 244 -1.07 5.16 -11.28
C ARG A 244 -1.69 6.55 -11.42
N ASP A 245 -2.70 6.70 -12.26
CA ASP A 245 -3.26 8.01 -12.60
C ASP A 245 -4.12 8.58 -11.47
N ALA A 246 -4.84 7.73 -10.74
CA ALA A 246 -5.46 8.13 -9.46
C ALA A 246 -4.43 8.54 -8.40
N LEU A 247 -3.29 7.86 -8.30
CA LEU A 247 -2.20 8.26 -7.42
C LEU A 247 -1.58 9.60 -7.84
N LEU A 248 -1.46 9.88 -9.13
CA LEU A 248 -0.96 11.16 -9.67
C LEU A 248 -1.95 12.32 -9.51
N ALA A 249 -3.26 12.06 -9.51
CA ALA A 249 -4.31 13.03 -9.19
C ALA A 249 -4.44 13.30 -7.68
N SER A 250 -3.93 12.41 -6.83
CA SER A 250 -3.94 12.57 -5.37
C SER A 250 -2.84 13.53 -4.86
N LYS A 251 -2.86 13.85 -3.56
CA LYS A 251 -1.78 14.60 -2.88
C LYS A 251 -0.45 13.81 -2.78
N THR A 252 -0.33 12.63 -3.40
CA THR A 252 0.89 11.82 -3.40
C THR A 252 1.94 12.40 -4.34
N SER A 253 3.17 12.64 -3.85
CA SER A 253 4.23 13.15 -4.71
C SER A 253 4.55 12.18 -5.86
N ARG A 254 4.65 12.70 -7.10
CA ARG A 254 4.97 11.93 -8.31
C ARG A 254 6.24 11.06 -8.17
N ARG A 255 7.21 11.52 -7.38
CA ARG A 255 8.41 10.75 -7.00
C ARG A 255 8.07 9.48 -6.21
N ASN A 256 7.16 9.55 -5.24
CA ASN A 256 6.73 8.38 -4.47
C ASN A 256 5.81 7.45 -5.29
N VAL A 257 5.03 7.99 -6.25
CA VAL A 257 4.30 7.15 -7.22
C VAL A 257 5.29 6.32 -8.05
N LYS A 258 6.31 6.94 -8.66
CA LYS A 258 7.35 6.24 -9.44
C LYS A 258 8.16 5.25 -8.60
N PHE A 259 8.90 5.74 -7.60
CA PHE A 259 9.91 4.98 -6.86
C PHE A 259 9.36 4.25 -5.61
N GLY A 260 8.04 4.28 -5.40
CA GLY A 260 7.35 3.59 -4.31
C GLY A 260 6.30 2.65 -4.88
N TYR A 261 5.14 3.18 -5.21
CA TYR A 261 3.96 2.42 -5.63
C TYR A 261 4.20 1.57 -6.89
N ILE A 262 4.61 2.22 -7.99
CA ILE A 262 4.79 1.52 -9.27
C ILE A 262 6.03 0.63 -9.25
N ALA A 263 7.12 1.05 -8.61
CA ALA A 263 8.29 0.20 -8.39
C ALA A 263 7.95 -1.10 -7.63
N ALA A 264 7.11 -1.03 -6.59
CA ALA A 264 6.66 -2.20 -5.84
C ALA A 264 5.83 -3.15 -6.71
N ALA A 265 4.81 -2.64 -7.40
CA ALA A 265 3.95 -3.43 -8.28
C ALA A 265 4.76 -4.13 -9.40
N ARG A 266 5.66 -3.39 -10.06
CA ARG A 266 6.55 -3.95 -11.09
C ARG A 266 7.44 -5.08 -10.55
N ALA A 267 7.99 -4.93 -9.34
CA ALA A 267 8.83 -5.95 -8.73
C ALA A 267 8.04 -7.24 -8.42
N PHE A 268 6.84 -7.09 -7.84
CA PHE A 268 5.95 -8.20 -7.50
C PHE A 268 5.46 -8.96 -8.74
N PHE A 269 4.87 -8.27 -9.72
CA PHE A 269 4.34 -8.92 -10.92
C PHE A 269 5.42 -9.49 -11.85
N ARG A 270 6.63 -8.88 -11.88
CA ARG A 270 7.79 -9.50 -12.56
C ARG A 270 8.19 -10.81 -11.89
N TRP A 271 8.31 -10.83 -10.56
CA TRP A 271 8.63 -12.06 -9.83
C TRP A 271 7.56 -13.14 -10.06
N ALA A 272 6.28 -12.80 -9.89
CA ALA A 272 5.18 -13.75 -10.05
C ALA A 272 5.11 -14.37 -11.47
N LYS A 273 5.48 -13.62 -12.51
CA LYS A 273 5.64 -14.17 -13.87
C LYS A 273 6.86 -15.10 -13.98
N VAL A 274 8.01 -14.72 -13.43
CA VAL A 274 9.25 -15.50 -13.51
C VAL A 274 9.11 -16.85 -12.79
N GLU A 275 8.52 -16.87 -11.59
CA GLU A 275 8.23 -18.09 -10.83
C GLU A 275 7.03 -18.89 -11.39
N LYS A 276 6.49 -18.52 -12.56
CA LYS A 276 5.31 -19.14 -13.21
C LYS A 276 4.02 -19.14 -12.36
N LYS A 277 3.96 -18.34 -11.29
CA LYS A 277 2.77 -18.16 -10.43
C LYS A 277 1.64 -17.43 -11.15
N LEU A 278 1.98 -16.51 -12.04
CA LEU A 278 1.06 -15.78 -12.91
C LEU A 278 1.48 -15.93 -14.39
N PRO A 279 0.53 -16.03 -15.34
CA PRO A 279 0.85 -16.22 -16.76
C PRO A 279 1.44 -14.96 -17.43
N ALA A 280 1.16 -13.78 -16.88
CA ALA A 280 1.56 -12.49 -17.44
C ALA A 280 2.05 -11.52 -16.35
N ASN A 281 2.78 -10.48 -16.77
CA ASN A 281 3.24 -9.40 -15.91
C ASN A 281 2.51 -8.11 -16.32
N PRO A 282 1.37 -7.76 -15.69
CA PRO A 282 0.64 -6.53 -16.01
C PRO A 282 1.44 -5.25 -15.72
N GLY A 283 2.51 -5.33 -14.92
CA GLY A 283 3.34 -4.18 -14.59
C GLY A 283 4.39 -3.82 -15.64
N ALA A 284 4.58 -4.62 -16.69
CA ALA A 284 5.71 -4.49 -17.61
C ALA A 284 5.87 -3.09 -18.24
N GLU A 285 4.78 -2.51 -18.74
CA GLU A 285 4.79 -1.21 -19.44
C GLU A 285 4.25 -0.04 -18.58
N VAL A 286 3.99 -0.28 -17.29
CA VAL A 286 3.48 0.74 -16.39
C VAL A 286 4.62 1.63 -15.90
N PHE A 287 4.73 2.84 -16.48
CA PHE A 287 5.77 3.82 -16.13
C PHE A 287 5.20 5.16 -15.65
N VAL A 288 6.06 5.93 -14.94
CA VAL A 288 5.82 7.30 -14.51
C VAL A 288 6.98 8.18 -14.96
N THR A 289 6.70 9.17 -15.80
CA THR A 289 7.67 10.18 -16.23
C THR A 289 7.75 11.32 -15.22
N ILE A 290 8.96 11.73 -14.86
CA ILE A 290 9.22 12.86 -13.97
C ILE A 290 10.12 13.82 -14.73
N SER A 291 9.64 15.03 -15.01
CA SER A 291 10.51 16.11 -15.47
C SER A 291 11.51 16.44 -14.36
N GLU A 292 12.80 16.50 -14.71
CA GLU A 292 13.83 16.85 -13.74
C GLU A 292 13.70 18.33 -13.34
N LYS A 293 12.94 18.62 -12.27
CA LYS A 293 13.13 19.88 -11.54
C LYS A 293 14.59 19.93 -11.09
N LYS A 294 15.29 21.05 -11.34
CA LYS A 294 16.67 21.30 -10.87
C LYS A 294 16.80 20.79 -9.43
N LYS A 295 17.61 19.73 -9.25
CA LYS A 295 17.78 19.08 -7.95
C LYS A 295 18.37 20.11 -6.99
N ILE A 296 17.59 20.58 -6.01
CA ILE A 296 18.12 21.37 -4.92
C ILE A 296 19.09 20.46 -4.16
N LYS A 297 20.40 20.64 -4.39
CA LYS A 297 21.47 19.87 -3.73
C LYS A 297 21.30 20.09 -2.23
N LYS A 298 21.07 19.00 -1.50
CA LYS A 298 21.01 19.05 -0.03
C LYS A 298 22.41 19.34 0.50
N GLY A 299 22.51 20.20 1.49
CA GLY A 299 23.77 20.63 2.10
C GLY A 299 23.90 20.19 3.56
N GLY A 300 25.11 20.37 4.09
CA GLY A 300 25.37 20.31 5.52
C GLY A 300 24.88 21.55 6.26
N PHE A 301 25.04 21.54 7.58
CA PHE A 301 24.91 22.75 8.38
C PHE A 301 26.07 23.70 8.07
N ASN A 302 25.77 24.98 7.80
CA ASN A 302 26.81 26.01 7.80
C ASN A 302 27.32 26.25 9.24
N ASP A 303 28.38 27.05 9.39
CA ASP A 303 29.04 27.22 10.71
C ASP A 303 28.11 27.81 11.76
N ARG A 304 27.33 28.83 11.40
CA ARG A 304 26.32 29.43 12.29
C ARG A 304 25.25 28.42 12.71
N GLU A 305 24.73 27.61 11.78
CA GLU A 305 23.75 26.57 12.07
C GLU A 305 24.36 25.48 12.99
N ALA A 306 25.59 25.04 12.71
CA ALA A 306 26.30 24.03 13.50
C ALA A 306 26.60 24.53 14.92
N HIS A 307 27.16 25.73 15.04
CA HIS A 307 27.50 26.39 16.31
C HIS A 307 26.24 26.60 17.17
N THR A 308 25.14 27.07 16.58
CA THR A 308 23.83 27.20 17.25
C THR A 308 23.35 25.86 17.83
N ILE A 309 23.49 24.75 17.11
CA ILE A 309 23.05 23.43 17.58
C ILE A 309 23.94 22.91 18.70
N LEU A 310 25.26 23.04 18.55
CA LEU A 310 26.23 22.51 19.49
C LEU A 310 26.28 23.33 20.80
N ALA A 311 26.11 24.65 20.73
CA ALA A 311 25.91 25.53 21.88
C ALA A 311 24.63 25.15 22.63
N ALA A 312 23.51 24.98 21.91
CA ALA A 312 22.25 24.53 22.48
C ALA A 312 22.29 23.10 23.05
N ALA A 313 23.24 22.27 22.60
CA ALA A 313 23.52 20.94 23.14
C ALA A 313 24.40 21.00 24.41
N LEU A 314 25.36 21.92 24.49
CA LEU A 314 26.16 22.18 25.70
C LEU A 314 25.33 22.80 26.83
N GLY A 315 24.42 23.72 26.49
CA GLY A 315 23.61 24.45 27.45
C GLY A 315 22.61 23.60 28.25
N PRO A 316 22.05 24.17 29.33
CA PRO A 316 21.10 23.48 30.20
C PRO A 316 19.83 23.10 29.41
N GLN A 317 19.38 21.87 29.60
CA GLN A 317 18.19 21.33 28.93
C GLN A 317 16.91 21.66 29.73
N ASN A 318 15.75 21.56 29.07
CA ASN A 318 14.46 21.85 29.69
C ASN A 318 14.13 20.84 30.81
N GLU A 319 13.87 21.30 32.04
CA GLU A 319 13.54 20.48 33.23
C GLU A 319 12.42 19.44 33.01
N ARG A 320 11.48 19.70 32.09
CA ARG A 320 10.38 18.78 31.76
C ARG A 320 10.79 17.68 30.78
N MET A 321 12.05 17.65 30.37
CA MET A 321 12.61 16.61 29.50
C MET A 321 13.02 15.40 30.34
N THR A 322 12.80 14.20 29.82
CA THR A 322 13.40 13.02 30.45
C THR A 322 14.90 13.01 30.22
N GLU A 323 15.66 12.51 31.19
CA GLU A 323 17.13 12.45 31.17
C GLU A 323 17.69 11.90 29.85
N GLU A 324 17.09 10.84 29.29
CA GLU A 324 17.58 10.21 28.06
C GLU A 324 17.35 11.09 26.82
N ASN A 325 16.29 11.92 26.81
CA ASN A 325 16.07 12.90 25.74
C ASN A 325 16.96 14.14 25.92
N ALA A 326 17.29 14.51 27.16
CA ALA A 326 18.27 15.56 27.45
C ALA A 326 19.68 15.12 27.01
N ALA A 327 20.08 13.89 27.37
CA ALA A 327 21.29 13.24 26.90
C ALA A 327 21.33 13.13 25.36
N ALA A 328 20.20 12.81 24.72
CA ALA A 328 20.11 12.78 23.26
C ALA A 328 20.40 14.15 22.63
N ARG A 329 19.90 15.25 23.22
CA ARG A 329 20.24 16.61 22.78
C ARG A 329 21.71 16.95 23.08
N ARG A 330 22.21 16.56 24.25
CA ARG A 330 23.57 16.84 24.73
C ARG A 330 24.65 16.20 23.86
N TRP A 331 24.49 14.92 23.49
CA TRP A 331 25.57 14.13 22.91
C TRP A 331 25.40 13.83 21.42
N VAL A 332 24.18 13.55 20.94
CA VAL A 332 23.99 13.09 19.55
C VAL A 332 24.48 14.12 18.51
N PRO A 333 24.23 15.44 18.64
CA PRO A 333 24.77 16.42 17.69
C PRO A 333 26.30 16.45 17.71
N TRP A 334 26.92 16.39 18.89
CA TRP A 334 28.36 16.42 19.10
C TRP A 334 29.06 15.19 18.49
N ILE A 335 28.55 13.99 18.73
CA ILE A 335 29.06 12.76 18.11
C ILE A 335 28.88 12.82 16.58
N CYS A 336 27.72 13.27 16.09
CA CYS A 336 27.48 13.39 14.64
C CYS A 336 28.40 14.43 13.97
N ALA A 337 28.76 15.51 14.68
CA ALA A 337 29.65 16.55 14.18
C ALA A 337 31.09 16.04 13.95
N TYR A 338 31.57 15.14 14.81
CA TYR A 338 32.92 14.56 14.74
C TYR A 338 33.03 13.21 14.01
N THR A 339 31.92 12.59 13.60
CA THR A 339 31.92 11.27 12.92
C THR A 339 31.18 11.25 11.59
N GLY A 340 30.32 12.23 11.31
CA GLY A 340 29.41 12.18 10.16
C GLY A 340 28.45 10.99 10.16
N ALA A 341 28.29 10.29 11.29
CA ALA A 341 27.33 9.21 11.45
C ALA A 341 25.90 9.71 11.21
N ARG A 342 24.99 8.81 10.83
CA ARG A 342 23.57 9.18 10.68
C ARG A 342 22.99 9.36 12.08
N VAL A 343 22.15 10.38 12.30
CA VAL A 343 21.56 10.62 13.64
C VAL A 343 20.91 9.38 14.24
N ASN A 344 20.24 8.55 13.42
CA ASN A 344 19.62 7.31 13.90
C ASN A 344 20.63 6.20 14.27
N GLU A 345 21.85 6.19 13.69
CA GLU A 345 22.93 5.27 14.09
C GLU A 345 23.51 5.63 15.46
N ILE A 346 23.48 6.92 15.83
CA ILE A 346 23.91 7.37 17.14
C ILE A 346 22.78 7.23 18.17
N THR A 347 21.51 7.52 17.83
CA THR A 347 20.39 7.38 18.79
C THR A 347 20.06 5.93 19.17
N GLN A 348 20.64 4.94 18.50
CA GLN A 348 20.49 3.50 18.81
C GLN A 348 21.64 2.93 19.65
N LEU A 349 22.70 3.70 19.93
CA LEU A 349 23.85 3.22 20.70
C LEU A 349 23.48 2.75 22.11
N ARG A 350 24.11 1.66 22.52
CA ARG A 350 24.08 1.07 23.87
C ARG A 350 25.40 1.37 24.59
N ALA A 351 25.46 1.10 25.89
CA ALA A 351 26.70 1.27 26.66
C ALA A 351 27.84 0.39 26.11
N CYS A 352 27.54 -0.86 25.75
CA CYS A 352 28.49 -1.79 25.13
C CYS A 352 28.96 -1.42 23.71
N ASP A 353 28.33 -0.42 23.07
CA ASP A 353 28.77 0.11 21.77
C ASP A 353 29.82 1.24 21.92
N VAL A 354 30.13 1.68 23.15
CA VAL A 354 31.25 2.59 23.45
C VAL A 354 32.41 1.77 24.00
N ILE A 355 33.43 1.56 23.18
CA ILE A 355 34.51 0.58 23.41
C ILE A 355 35.88 1.26 23.36
N GLU A 356 36.91 0.52 23.75
CA GLU A 356 38.30 0.86 23.49
C GLU A 356 38.90 -0.23 22.58
N GLU A 357 39.52 0.17 21.47
CA GLU A 357 40.14 -0.75 20.51
C GLU A 357 41.61 -0.34 20.31
N GLU A 358 42.56 -1.23 20.62
CA GLU A 358 44.01 -0.93 20.62
C GLU A 358 44.38 0.34 21.42
N GLY A 359 43.71 0.60 22.56
CA GLY A 359 43.91 1.80 23.40
C GLY A 359 43.23 3.08 22.88
N ILE A 360 42.40 2.98 21.84
CA ILE A 360 41.69 4.11 21.23
C ILE A 360 40.20 4.05 21.59
N PRO A 361 39.67 5.06 22.33
CA PRO A 361 38.23 5.16 22.58
C PRO A 361 37.43 5.35 21.28
N CYS A 362 36.45 4.49 21.09
CA CYS A 362 35.67 4.38 19.86
C CYS A 362 34.17 4.21 20.13
N VAL A 363 33.37 4.50 19.11
CA VAL A 363 31.96 4.10 19.01
C VAL A 363 31.83 3.05 17.91
N HIS A 364 31.23 1.92 18.26
CA HIS A 364 31.08 0.77 17.39
C HIS A 364 29.63 0.67 16.88
N ILE A 365 29.42 1.03 15.62
CA ILE A 365 28.09 1.21 15.02
C ILE A 365 27.62 -0.09 14.39
N ARG A 366 26.80 -0.84 15.13
CA ARG A 366 26.23 -2.14 14.70
C ARG A 366 24.94 -2.00 13.87
N PRO A 367 24.69 -2.89 12.89
CA PRO A 367 23.40 -2.97 12.19
C PRO A 367 22.29 -3.60 13.05
N GLU A 368 22.64 -4.40 14.07
CA GLU A 368 21.69 -5.08 14.97
C GLU A 368 20.85 -4.11 15.82
N ALA A 369 21.42 -2.95 16.16
CA ALA A 369 20.73 -1.91 16.91
C ALA A 369 19.60 -1.21 16.11
N GLY A 370 19.49 -1.44 14.80
CA GLY A 370 18.41 -0.90 13.98
C GLY A 370 18.68 -0.93 12.47
N THR A 371 17.62 -0.96 11.65
CA THR A 371 17.72 -1.15 10.19
C THR A 371 18.54 -0.07 9.46
N VAL A 372 19.85 -0.28 9.31
CA VAL A 372 20.76 0.56 8.50
C VAL A 372 20.76 0.04 7.06
N LYS A 373 20.51 0.92 6.09
CA LYS A 373 20.33 0.56 4.66
C LYS A 373 21.57 0.04 3.93
N THR A 374 22.70 -0.06 4.61
CA THR A 374 24.00 -0.46 4.02
C THR A 374 24.69 -1.59 4.77
N ALA A 375 24.07 -2.16 5.82
CA ALA A 375 24.45 -3.42 6.46
C ALA A 375 25.93 -3.65 6.85
N GLU A 376 26.76 -2.60 6.93
CA GLU A 376 28.14 -2.71 7.38
C GLU A 376 28.34 -2.12 8.77
N GLU A 377 28.81 -2.98 9.66
CA GLU A 377 29.33 -2.64 10.98
C GLU A 377 30.68 -1.90 10.87
N ARG A 378 30.94 -0.98 11.80
CA ARG A 378 32.20 -0.21 11.83
C ARG A 378 32.52 0.32 13.22
N THR A 379 33.78 0.20 13.63
CA THR A 379 34.34 0.99 14.73
C THR A 379 34.73 2.38 14.21
N VAL A 380 34.36 3.44 14.93
CA VAL A 380 34.73 4.83 14.62
C VAL A 380 35.42 5.45 15.84
N PRO A 381 36.69 5.90 15.74
CA PRO A 381 37.37 6.59 16.84
C PRO A 381 36.65 7.87 17.27
N LEU A 382 36.77 8.19 18.54
CA LEU A 382 36.24 9.42 19.11
C LEU A 382 37.28 10.53 19.06
N HIS A 383 36.86 11.72 18.62
CA HIS A 383 37.69 12.92 18.68
C HIS A 383 37.97 13.32 20.14
N PRO A 384 39.21 13.70 20.53
CA PRO A 384 39.57 13.96 21.94
C PRO A 384 38.68 14.97 22.68
N HIS A 385 38.12 15.95 21.97
CA HIS A 385 37.15 16.88 22.54
C HIS A 385 35.95 16.15 23.18
N LEU A 386 35.45 15.06 22.60
CA LEU A 386 34.35 14.26 23.19
C LEU A 386 34.79 13.55 24.48
N LEU A 387 36.06 13.16 24.59
CA LEU A 387 36.63 12.54 25.79
C LEU A 387 36.74 13.60 26.89
N GLN A 388 37.28 14.79 26.59
CA GLN A 388 37.39 15.91 27.54
C GLN A 388 36.02 16.39 28.03
N MET A 389 35.01 16.40 27.15
CA MET A 389 33.62 16.69 27.54
C MET A 389 33.01 15.64 28.50
N GLY A 390 33.63 14.46 28.64
CA GLY A 390 33.19 13.37 29.51
C GLY A 390 32.25 12.35 28.84
N PHE A 391 32.16 12.28 27.50
CA PHE A 391 31.21 11.39 26.82
C PHE A 391 31.41 9.91 27.18
N VAL A 392 32.65 9.42 27.17
CA VAL A 392 32.98 8.00 27.42
C VAL A 392 32.60 7.61 28.85
N ALA A 393 33.07 8.39 29.83
CA ALA A 393 32.73 8.21 31.23
C ALA A 393 31.21 8.25 31.47
N TRP A 394 30.49 9.20 30.87
CA TRP A 394 29.03 9.27 30.94
C TRP A 394 28.34 8.03 30.33
N ALA A 395 28.83 7.53 29.20
CA ALA A 395 28.26 6.35 28.55
C ALA A 395 28.44 5.08 29.40
N HIS A 396 29.59 4.94 30.05
CA HIS A 396 29.94 3.81 30.94
C HIS A 396 29.28 3.86 32.33
N LEU A 397 28.57 4.94 32.69
CA LEU A 397 27.62 4.92 33.82
C LEU A 397 26.49 3.91 33.59
N LYS A 398 26.17 3.62 32.33
CA LYS A 398 25.26 2.54 31.93
C LYS A 398 26.06 1.26 31.64
N LYS A 399 25.42 0.10 31.79
CA LYS A 399 26.08 -1.22 31.62
C LYS A 399 25.42 -2.06 30.52
N GLY A 400 26.23 -2.88 29.86
CA GLY A 400 25.78 -3.85 28.85
C GLY A 400 24.97 -3.22 27.72
N GLU A 401 23.86 -3.86 27.36
CA GLU A 401 23.02 -3.44 26.23
C GLU A 401 22.09 -2.25 26.53
N ALA A 402 22.21 -1.60 27.69
CA ALA A 402 21.37 -0.47 28.06
C ALA A 402 21.51 0.69 27.04
N PRO A 403 20.41 1.15 26.39
CA PRO A 403 20.49 2.22 25.40
C PRO A 403 20.88 3.56 26.03
N LEU A 404 21.74 4.32 25.35
CA LEU A 404 22.22 5.61 25.84
C LEU A 404 21.11 6.67 25.83
N PHE A 405 20.27 6.68 24.79
CA PHE A 405 19.38 7.81 24.44
C PHE A 405 17.88 7.55 24.57
N TYR A 406 17.47 6.40 25.11
CA TYR A 406 16.09 6.10 25.47
C TYR A 406 16.00 5.00 26.53
N ALA A 407 14.91 4.99 27.29
CA ALA A 407 14.53 3.88 28.18
C ALA A 407 13.64 2.87 27.42
N VAL A 408 13.81 1.57 27.68
CA VAL A 408 12.99 0.50 27.07
C VAL A 408 11.67 0.36 27.84
N GLU A 409 11.72 0.55 29.15
CA GLU A 409 10.65 0.42 30.13
C GLU A 409 9.58 1.51 29.90
N ARG A 410 10.01 2.70 29.46
CA ARG A 410 9.13 3.84 29.15
C ARG A 410 8.39 3.69 27.80
N GLN A 411 8.50 2.55 27.12
CA GLN A 411 7.82 2.29 25.85
C GLN A 411 6.35 1.93 26.04
N ARG A 412 5.47 2.94 25.92
CA ARG A 412 4.01 2.83 26.08
C ARG A 412 3.28 1.78 25.22
N LYS A 413 3.92 1.19 24.20
CA LYS A 413 3.37 0.14 23.33
C LYS A 413 4.49 -0.78 22.87
N LYS A 414 4.38 -2.09 23.13
CA LYS A 414 5.29 -3.12 22.60
C LYS A 414 5.24 -3.14 21.05
N ASP A 415 4.04 -3.13 20.46
CA ASP A 415 3.84 -3.08 19.00
C ASP A 415 3.98 -1.67 18.39
N ARG A 416 5.09 -0.98 18.69
CA ARG A 416 5.33 0.36 18.15
C ARG A 416 5.73 0.28 16.67
N LYS A 417 4.89 0.81 15.78
CA LYS A 417 5.14 0.86 14.32
C LYS A 417 6.56 1.35 13.94
N ASN A 418 7.16 2.28 14.68
CA ASN A 418 8.53 2.75 14.41
C ASN A 418 9.41 2.54 15.66
N PRO A 419 10.66 2.07 15.51
CA PRO A 419 11.59 1.88 16.63
C PRO A 419 11.84 3.15 17.45
N THR A 420 12.17 2.98 18.74
CA THR A 420 12.32 4.09 19.68
C THR A 420 13.48 5.02 19.31
N TYR A 421 14.64 4.50 18.89
CA TYR A 421 15.77 5.31 18.42
C TYR A 421 15.39 6.25 17.26
N THR A 422 14.56 5.79 16.32
CA THR A 422 14.04 6.61 15.20
C THR A 422 13.12 7.71 15.71
N SER A 423 12.37 7.47 16.79
CA SER A 423 11.57 8.51 17.44
C SER A 423 12.44 9.56 18.13
N VAL A 424 13.60 9.19 18.69
CA VAL A 424 14.57 10.14 19.27
C VAL A 424 15.17 11.01 18.16
N GLY A 425 15.64 10.41 17.06
CA GLY A 425 16.15 11.14 15.90
C GLY A 425 15.12 12.10 15.29
N ASN A 426 13.83 11.75 15.29
CA ASN A 426 12.78 12.68 14.86
C ASN A 426 12.54 13.85 15.85
N LYS A 427 12.67 13.63 17.17
CA LYS A 427 12.63 14.71 18.17
C LYS A 427 13.81 15.67 18.03
N LEU A 428 15.00 15.16 17.71
CA LEU A 428 16.18 15.98 17.44
C LEU A 428 15.98 16.84 16.17
N ALA A 429 15.44 16.26 15.10
CA ALA A 429 15.08 17.01 13.90
C ALA A 429 14.04 18.12 14.17
N ASP A 430 13.01 17.84 14.98
CA ASP A 430 12.01 18.83 15.42
C ASP A 430 12.65 19.95 16.24
N TRP A 431 13.52 19.62 17.20
CA TRP A 431 14.24 20.59 18.01
C TRP A 431 15.08 21.54 17.15
N VAL A 432 15.90 21.02 16.25
CA VAL A 432 16.71 21.81 15.32
C VAL A 432 15.84 22.72 14.44
N ARG A 433 14.78 22.18 13.83
CA ARG A 433 13.89 22.93 12.90
C ARG A 433 13.04 23.99 13.60
N ASN A 434 12.42 23.63 14.72
CA ASN A 434 11.30 24.36 15.31
C ASN A 434 11.63 25.07 16.63
N ARG A 435 12.66 24.64 17.36
CA ARG A 435 13.13 25.31 18.59
C ARG A 435 14.33 26.20 18.30
N LEU A 436 15.36 25.66 17.64
CA LEU A 436 16.53 26.42 17.19
C LEU A 436 16.27 27.22 15.89
N ARG A 437 15.07 27.10 15.32
CA ARG A 437 14.58 27.86 14.15
C ARG A 437 15.43 27.68 12.87
N ILE A 438 16.19 26.59 12.75
CA ILE A 438 16.99 26.28 11.54
C ILE A 438 16.06 25.76 10.44
N LYS A 439 15.48 26.71 9.69
CA LYS A 439 14.43 26.48 8.68
C LYS A 439 14.96 26.27 7.26
N ASN A 440 16.27 26.28 7.05
CA ASN A 440 16.92 26.15 5.75
C ASN A 440 16.40 24.90 4.98
N PRO A 441 15.74 25.06 3.82
CA PRO A 441 15.10 23.94 3.11
C PRO A 441 16.12 22.98 2.46
N LYS A 442 17.37 23.43 2.26
CA LYS A 442 18.47 22.59 1.74
C LYS A 442 19.01 21.62 2.79
N VAL A 443 18.77 21.90 4.07
CA VAL A 443 19.34 21.20 5.23
C VAL A 443 18.33 20.21 5.79
N ALA A 444 18.70 18.92 5.81
CA ALA A 444 17.90 17.87 6.44
C ALA A 444 18.58 17.47 7.78
N PRO A 445 18.05 17.84 8.96
CA PRO A 445 18.78 17.76 10.23
C PRO A 445 19.48 16.41 10.49
N ASN A 446 18.78 15.28 10.25
CA ASN A 446 19.32 13.94 10.51
C ASN A 446 20.41 13.46 9.53
N HIS A 447 20.73 14.27 8.52
CA HIS A 447 21.80 14.02 7.54
C HIS A 447 22.75 15.20 7.36
N ALA A 448 22.44 16.39 7.89
CA ALA A 448 23.21 17.60 7.67
C ALA A 448 24.59 17.56 8.35
N TRP A 449 24.71 16.92 9.51
CA TRP A 449 26.01 16.63 10.13
C TRP A 449 26.92 15.79 9.24
N ARG A 450 26.39 14.77 8.56
CA ARG A 450 27.15 13.94 7.61
C ARG A 450 27.73 14.75 6.45
N TYR A 451 26.93 15.64 5.86
CA TYR A 451 27.42 16.54 4.81
C TYR A 451 28.47 17.50 5.36
N ARG A 452 28.24 18.11 6.54
CA ARG A 452 29.21 19.02 7.17
C ARG A 452 30.54 18.32 7.47
N PHE A 453 30.53 17.15 8.11
CA PHE A 453 31.75 16.39 8.40
C PHE A 453 32.54 16.06 7.14
N LYS A 454 31.87 15.67 6.03
CA LYS A 454 32.59 15.43 4.76
C LYS A 454 33.10 16.71 4.11
N GLN A 455 32.43 17.85 4.29
CA GLN A 455 32.95 19.15 3.83
C GLN A 455 34.17 19.58 4.64
N ILE A 456 34.02 19.73 5.97
CA ILE A 456 35.12 20.11 6.87
C ILE A 456 36.30 19.14 6.76
N GLY A 457 36.03 17.84 6.60
CA GLY A 457 37.10 16.87 6.38
C GLY A 457 37.89 17.11 5.09
N LEU A 458 37.23 17.48 3.99
CA LEU A 458 37.92 17.85 2.75
C LEU A 458 38.65 19.20 2.89
N ASP A 459 38.05 20.15 3.60
CA ASP A 459 38.63 21.48 3.86
C ASP A 459 39.90 21.42 4.76
N PHE A 460 40.09 20.30 5.49
CA PHE A 460 41.24 20.02 6.38
C PHE A 460 42.04 18.78 5.92
N ASP A 461 42.08 18.50 4.62
CA ASP A 461 42.90 17.45 3.99
C ASP A 461 42.75 16.03 4.61
N MET A 462 41.56 15.69 5.12
CA MET A 462 41.24 14.32 5.51
C MET A 462 41.05 13.44 4.27
N LYS A 463 41.73 12.30 4.22
CA LYS A 463 41.67 11.38 3.06
C LYS A 463 40.24 10.90 2.81
N GLU A 464 39.72 11.08 1.58
CA GLU A 464 38.33 10.76 1.25
C GLU A 464 37.96 9.29 1.55
N ARG A 465 38.86 8.35 1.27
CA ARG A 465 38.70 6.91 1.64
C ARG A 465 38.46 6.71 3.13
N VAL A 466 39.09 7.52 3.99
CA VAL A 466 38.95 7.43 5.45
C VAL A 466 37.68 8.14 5.91
N LEU A 467 37.34 9.30 5.33
CA LEU A 467 36.04 9.95 5.53
C LEU A 467 34.88 9.01 5.21
N ASP A 468 34.95 8.31 4.08
CA ASP A 468 33.92 7.37 3.64
C ASP A 468 33.85 6.10 4.51
N ALA A 469 34.99 5.63 5.03
CA ALA A 469 35.03 4.55 6.01
C ALA A 469 34.39 4.94 7.36
N ILE A 470 34.79 6.07 7.95
CA ILE A 470 34.20 6.64 9.20
C ILE A 470 32.68 6.83 9.03
N GLN A 471 32.26 7.30 7.86
CA GLN A 471 30.86 7.50 7.54
C GLN A 471 30.09 6.20 7.20
N GLY A 472 30.76 5.10 6.87
CA GLY A 472 30.10 3.89 6.37
C GLY A 472 29.40 4.12 5.02
N HIS A 473 30.13 4.66 4.05
CA HIS A 473 29.76 4.56 2.63
C HIS A 473 30.22 3.21 2.07
N ALA A 474 29.40 2.61 1.20
CA ALA A 474 29.77 1.40 0.51
C ALA A 474 30.92 1.69 -0.47
N PRO A 475 31.94 0.81 -0.58
CA PRO A 475 33.04 0.96 -1.51
C PRO A 475 32.53 0.97 -2.96
N ARG A 476 33.13 1.82 -3.80
CA ARG A 476 32.74 2.04 -5.20
C ARG A 476 33.43 1.10 -6.17
N THR A 477 34.53 0.48 -5.74
CA THR A 477 35.37 -0.43 -6.51
C THR A 477 35.76 -1.65 -5.67
N GLU A 478 36.13 -2.76 -6.31
CA GLU A 478 36.65 -3.94 -5.59
C GLU A 478 37.93 -3.62 -4.81
N GLY A 479 38.80 -2.75 -5.34
CA GLY A 479 40.01 -2.29 -4.64
C GLY A 479 39.74 -1.52 -3.35
N GLU A 480 38.63 -0.80 -3.26
CA GLU A 480 38.21 -0.12 -2.02
C GLU A 480 37.69 -1.10 -0.94
N LYS A 481 37.31 -2.34 -1.29
CA LYS A 481 36.96 -3.38 -0.30
C LYS A 481 38.19 -3.90 0.44
N TYR A 482 39.35 -3.92 -0.19
CA TYR A 482 40.59 -4.42 0.41
C TYR A 482 41.23 -3.40 1.34
N GLY A 483 41.25 -3.71 2.63
CA GLY A 483 41.89 -2.92 3.68
C GLY A 483 41.03 -1.75 4.18
N LYS A 484 39.98 -2.03 4.95
CA LYS A 484 39.30 -0.97 5.73
C LYS A 484 40.33 -0.29 6.64
N PRO A 485 40.37 1.05 6.73
CA PRO A 485 41.29 1.75 7.62
C PRO A 485 41.11 1.29 9.07
N LYS A 486 42.21 0.92 9.75
CA LYS A 486 42.20 0.61 11.21
C LYS A 486 41.79 1.84 12.04
N PRO A 487 41.30 1.68 13.28
CA PRO A 487 41.01 2.79 14.21
C PRO A 487 42.15 3.81 14.31
N ALA A 488 43.41 3.39 14.45
CA ALA A 488 44.56 4.30 14.49
C ALA A 488 44.72 5.15 13.20
N ALA A 489 44.40 4.59 12.03
CA ALA A 489 44.40 5.35 10.78
C ALA A 489 43.21 6.31 10.68
N MET A 490 42.02 5.92 11.16
CA MET A 490 40.86 6.81 11.24
C MET A 490 41.08 7.95 12.24
N LEU A 491 41.69 7.68 13.40
CA LEU A 491 41.97 8.69 14.42
C LEU A 491 42.93 9.76 13.90
N ARG A 492 44.02 9.37 13.21
CA ARG A 492 44.96 10.33 12.60
C ARG A 492 44.30 11.31 11.64
N GLU A 493 43.29 10.89 10.89
CA GLU A 493 42.52 11.80 10.05
C GLU A 493 41.50 12.60 10.88
N ILE A 494 40.81 11.98 11.86
CA ILE A 494 39.85 12.66 12.76
C ILE A 494 40.50 13.81 13.54
N LEU A 495 41.77 13.65 13.95
CA LEU A 495 42.54 14.69 14.63
C LEU A 495 42.83 15.94 13.78
N LYS A 496 42.66 15.87 12.44
CA LYS A 496 42.71 17.04 11.56
C LYS A 496 41.42 17.86 11.61
N HIS A 497 40.30 17.24 12.00
CA HIS A 497 39.04 17.97 12.10
C HIS A 497 39.17 19.03 13.22
N PRO A 498 38.86 20.31 12.95
CA PRO A 498 39.04 21.36 13.94
C PRO A 498 38.19 21.13 15.19
N TRP A 499 38.69 21.67 16.30
CA TRP A 499 37.94 21.76 17.54
C TRP A 499 36.77 22.74 17.39
N TYR A 500 35.62 22.40 17.96
CA TYR A 500 34.47 23.31 17.98
C TYR A 500 34.57 24.19 19.22
N GLU A 501 35.10 25.41 19.06
CA GLU A 501 35.15 26.44 20.11
C GLU A 501 33.76 27.04 20.33
N ILE A 502 33.08 26.59 21.40
CA ILE A 502 31.66 26.86 21.62
C ILE A 502 31.36 27.14 23.09
N GLU A 503 30.80 28.31 23.35
CA GLU A 503 30.27 28.70 24.65
C GLU A 503 28.85 28.15 24.88
N ALA A 504 28.58 27.68 26.09
CA ALA A 504 27.26 27.21 26.48
C ALA A 504 26.35 28.42 26.81
N PRO A 505 25.10 28.48 26.30
CA PRO A 505 24.17 29.54 26.69
C PRO A 505 23.76 29.37 28.14
N ALA A 506 23.75 30.46 28.92
CA ALA A 506 23.39 30.47 30.34
C ALA A 506 21.91 30.12 30.65
N SER A 507 21.12 29.68 29.67
CA SER A 507 19.71 29.34 29.83
C SER A 507 19.17 28.41 28.75
N PRO A 508 18.14 27.58 29.06
CA PRO A 508 17.59 26.64 28.08
C PRO A 508 16.99 27.35 26.87
N VAL A 509 17.43 26.96 25.68
CA VAL A 509 17.03 27.59 24.40
C VAL A 509 15.54 27.38 24.08
N ASP A 510 14.88 26.42 24.75
CA ASP A 510 13.43 26.21 24.68
C ASP A 510 12.72 26.21 26.05
N ARG A 511 12.90 27.30 26.83
CA ARG A 511 12.10 27.61 28.04
C ARG A 511 10.60 27.45 27.76
N ARG A 512 9.98 26.38 28.28
CA ARG A 512 8.54 26.32 28.53
C ARG A 512 8.30 26.90 29.93
N ARG A 513 7.85 28.16 30.03
CA ARG A 513 7.47 28.76 31.32
C ARG A 513 6.47 27.84 32.06
N ARG A 514 6.70 27.55 33.35
CA ARG A 514 5.65 27.03 34.23
C ARG A 514 4.51 28.07 34.22
N GLY A 515 3.28 27.66 33.89
CA GLY A 515 2.07 28.50 34.06
C GLY A 515 1.17 28.68 32.83
N GLN A 516 1.67 28.66 31.59
CA GLN A 516 0.78 28.76 30.43
C GLN A 516 0.13 27.41 30.09
N LYS A 517 -1.12 27.24 30.57
CA LYS A 517 -2.12 26.41 29.88
C LYS A 517 -2.10 26.75 28.39
N THR A 518 -2.14 25.75 27.53
CA THR A 518 -2.37 26.01 26.10
C THR A 518 -3.81 26.49 25.91
N LEU A 519 -4.12 27.21 24.83
CA LEU A 519 -5.50 27.60 24.50
C LEU A 519 -6.46 26.38 24.47
N LYS A 520 -5.94 25.18 24.14
CA LYS A 520 -6.69 23.92 24.24
C LYS A 520 -7.13 23.55 25.67
N ASP A 521 -6.36 23.93 26.68
CA ASP A 521 -6.66 23.67 28.10
C ASP A 521 -7.56 24.76 28.73
N GLN A 522 -7.91 25.79 27.95
CA GLN A 522 -8.89 26.83 28.32
C GLN A 522 -10.26 26.56 27.68
N VAL A 523 -10.30 26.11 26.42
CA VAL A 523 -11.56 25.75 25.72
C VAL A 523 -12.17 24.42 26.19
N ALA A 524 -11.48 23.68 27.07
CA ALA A 524 -12.01 22.46 27.71
C ALA A 524 -12.51 22.71 29.16
N ALA A 525 -12.65 23.97 29.55
CA ALA A 525 -13.09 24.40 30.89
C ALA A 525 -14.22 25.45 30.81
N VAL A 526 -14.92 25.48 29.69
CA VAL A 526 -16.19 26.17 29.39
C VAL A 526 -17.06 25.16 28.64
#